data_AF-A0A1N7JAN3-F1
#
_entry.id   AF-A0A1N7JAN3-F1
#
_cell.length_a   1.000
_cell.length_b   1.000
_cell.length_c   1.000
_cell.angle_alpha   90.00
_cell.angle_beta   90.00
_cell.angle_gamma   90.00
#
_symmetry.space_group_name_H-M   'P 1'
#
loop_
_entity.id
_entity.type
_entity.pdbx_description
1 polymer ?
#
loop_
_entity_poly.entity_id
_entity_poly.type
_entity_poly.pdbx_seq_one_letter_code
_entity_poly.pdbx_strand_id
1 'polypeptide(L)' 'MSQAATTPVQEVIEVEALEVSCDGGTPALGHPKVYLHVDAEDGVVCPYCSRHFVLKPGAKISAAH' A
#
# COMPACT_ATOMS: atom_id res chain seq x y z
N MET A 1 20.97 -13.07 -21.54
CA MET A 1 19.59 -12.67 -21.22
C MET A 1 19.56 -12.21 -19.76
N SER A 2 19.93 -10.96 -19.47
CA SER A 2 19.97 -10.43 -18.11
C SER A 2 19.11 -9.19 -18.07
N GLN A 3 17.81 -9.38 -17.81
CA GLN A 3 16.91 -8.26 -17.57
C GLN A 3 17.16 -7.77 -16.15
N ALA A 4 17.75 -6.60 -16.04
CA ALA A 4 17.72 -5.77 -14.85
C ALA A 4 16.25 -5.48 -14.53
N ALA A 5 15.74 -6.11 -13.48
CA ALA A 5 14.43 -5.78 -12.92
C ALA A 5 14.55 -4.42 -12.22
N THR A 6 14.57 -3.34 -13.02
CA THR A 6 14.36 -1.99 -12.52
C THR A 6 12.88 -1.90 -12.17
N THR A 7 12.63 -2.03 -10.86
CA THR A 7 11.35 -1.96 -10.15
C THR A 7 10.34 -1.01 -10.82
N PRO A 8 9.13 -1.47 -11.19
CA PRO A 8 8.13 -0.58 -11.74
C PRO A 8 7.78 0.47 -10.68
N VAL A 9 7.57 1.69 -11.16
CA VAL A 9 7.13 2.90 -10.44
C VAL A 9 5.89 2.64 -9.58
N GLN A 10 6.06 1.97 -8.45
CA GLN A 10 5.01 1.83 -7.44
C GLN A 10 5.06 3.07 -6.58
N GLU A 11 3.98 3.84 -6.63
CA GLU A 11 3.83 5.01 -5.77
C GLU A 11 3.72 4.52 -4.33
N VAL A 12 4.77 4.78 -3.55
CA VAL A 12 4.88 4.37 -2.15
C VAL A 12 4.11 5.36 -1.29
N ILE A 13 3.13 4.87 -0.55
CA ILE A 13 2.28 5.65 0.33
C ILE A 13 2.57 5.22 1.76
N GLU A 14 3.18 6.12 2.51
CA GLU A 14 3.46 5.89 3.92
C GLU A 14 2.19 6.08 4.76
N VAL A 15 1.81 5.04 5.49
CA VAL A 15 0.62 5.01 6.34
C VAL A 15 1.01 4.80 7.80
N GLU A 16 0.10 5.17 8.69
CA GLU A 16 0.29 5.05 10.14
C GLU A 16 -0.52 3.89 10.76
N ALA A 17 -1.25 3.13 9.94
CA ALA A 17 -2.10 2.02 10.35
C ALA A 17 -1.80 0.75 9.55
N LEU A 18 -1.95 -0.41 10.21
CA LEU A 18 -1.88 -1.73 9.54
C LEU A 18 -3.07 -1.97 8.60
N GLU A 19 -4.16 -1.24 8.76
CA GLU A 19 -5.35 -1.41 7.93
C GLU A 19 -5.57 -0.14 7.11
N VAL A 20 -5.50 -0.27 5.79
CA VAL A 20 -5.67 0.85 4.86
C VAL A 20 -6.83 0.58 3.92
N SER A 21 -7.67 1.59 3.70
CA SER A 21 -8.68 1.54 2.65
C SER A 21 -8.14 2.21 1.40
N CYS A 22 -8.04 1.47 0.30
CA CYS A 22 -7.71 2.02 -1.01
C CYS A 22 -9.01 2.16 -1.82
N ASP A 23 -9.36 3.39 -2.20
CA ASP A 23 -10.55 3.73 -3.01
C ASP A 23 -10.17 4.30 -4.38
N GLY A 24 -8.92 4.09 -4.81
CA GLY A 24 -8.46 4.49 -6.15
C GLY A 24 -8.31 5.99 -6.38
N GLY A 25 -8.56 6.84 -5.38
CA GLY A 25 -8.23 8.27 -5.36
C GLY A 25 -9.03 9.19 -6.28
N THR A 26 -9.55 8.72 -7.42
CA THR A 26 -10.42 9.52 -8.31
C THR A 26 -11.59 8.70 -8.86
N PRO A 27 -12.81 9.24 -8.91
CA PRO A 27 -14.01 8.50 -9.35
C PRO A 27 -14.01 8.11 -10.84
N ALA A 28 -13.11 8.68 -11.66
CA ALA A 28 -13.05 8.40 -13.09
C ALA A 28 -12.21 7.14 -13.44
N LEU A 29 -11.27 6.74 -12.58
CA LEU A 29 -10.36 5.61 -12.81
C LEU A 29 -10.14 4.74 -11.55
N GLY A 30 -10.85 5.03 -10.46
CA GLY A 30 -10.70 4.33 -9.19
C GLY A 30 -11.47 3.02 -9.15
N HIS A 31 -10.81 1.97 -8.65
CA HIS A 31 -11.44 0.71 -8.29
C HIS A 31 -12.36 0.87 -7.06
N PRO A 32 -13.25 -0.11 -6.78
CA PRO A 32 -14.05 -0.10 -5.56
C PRO A 32 -13.17 0.02 -4.31
N LYS A 33 -13.72 0.60 -3.23
CA LYS A 33 -13.05 0.66 -1.92
C LYS A 33 -12.71 -0.76 -1.46
N VAL A 34 -11.43 -1.04 -1.34
CA VAL A 34 -10.89 -2.29 -0.79
C VAL A 34 -10.10 -2.00 0.48
N TYR A 35 -10.11 -2.94 1.40
CA TYR A 35 -9.33 -2.89 2.62
C TYR A 35 -8.14 -3.83 2.48
N LEU A 36 -6.94 -3.30 2.70
CA LEU A 36 -5.68 -4.03 2.59
C LEU A 36 -5.01 -3.99 3.95
N HIS A 37 -4.43 -5.13 4.36
CA HIS A 37 -3.59 -5.21 5.54
C HIS A 37 -2.16 -4.93 5.12
N VAL A 38 -1.52 -3.95 5.75
CA VAL A 38 -0.17 -3.48 5.49
C VAL A 38 0.77 -4.24 6.40
N ASP A 39 1.74 -4.97 5.83
CA ASP A 39 2.76 -5.62 6.64
C ASP A 39 3.73 -4.58 7.22
N ALA A 40 4.13 -4.78 8.49
CA ALA A 40 5.07 -3.87 9.16
C ALA A 40 6.50 -3.95 8.61
N GLU A 41 6.85 -5.06 7.97
CA GLU A 41 8.18 -5.29 7.40
C GLU A 41 8.25 -4.92 5.91
N ASP A 42 7.26 -5.35 5.12
CA ASP A 42 7.29 -5.27 3.65
C ASP A 42 6.22 -4.34 3.05
N GLY A 43 5.21 -3.94 3.83
CA GLY A 43 4.05 -3.20 3.34
C GLY A 43 3.10 -4.06 2.50
N VAL A 44 2.17 -3.43 1.79
CA VAL A 44 1.20 -4.12 0.91
C VAL A 44 0.96 -3.35 -0.39
N VAL A 45 0.86 -4.07 -1.50
CA VAL A 45 0.61 -3.47 -2.82
C VAL A 45 -0.87 -3.62 -3.18
N CYS A 46 -1.52 -2.52 -3.54
CA CYS A 46 -2.87 -2.56 -4.08
C CYS A 46 -2.85 -3.15 -5.50
N PRO A 47 -3.60 -4.24 -5.79
CA PRO A 47 -3.58 -4.90 -7.09
C PRO A 47 -4.24 -4.09 -8.22
N TYR A 48 -4.91 -2.98 -7.88
CA TYR A 48 -5.63 -2.16 -8.83
C TYR A 48 -4.88 -0.87 -9.18
N CYS A 49 -4.39 -0.15 -8.17
CA CYS A 49 -3.67 1.12 -8.36
C CYS A 49 -2.15 0.95 -8.40
N SER A 50 -1.62 -0.25 -8.13
CA SER A 50 -0.18 -0.51 -8.02
C SER A 50 0.53 0.42 -7.03
N ARG A 51 -0.21 0.89 -6.02
CA ARG A 51 0.29 1.71 -4.91
C ARG A 51 0.82 0.79 -3.83
N HIS A 52 2.00 1.09 -3.32
CA HIS A 52 2.63 0.32 -2.26
C HIS A 52 2.44 1.06 -0.94
N PHE A 53 1.59 0.52 -0.07
CA PHE A 53 1.37 1.08 1.26
C PHE A 53 2.42 0.52 2.20
N VAL A 54 3.19 1.40 2.85
CA VAL A 54 4.22 1.01 3.81
C VAL A 54 3.97 1.69 5.14
N LEU A 55 4.26 1.01 6.24
CA LEU A 55 4.12 1.61 7.56
C LEU A 55 5.23 2.62 7.83
N LYS A 56 4.86 3.78 8.38
CA LYS A 56 5.83 4.76 8.85
C LYS A 56 6.68 4.18 9.98
N PRO A 57 7.99 4.46 10.01
CA PRO A 57 8.82 4.07 11.14
C PRO A 57 8.30 4.75 12.42
N GLY A 58 7.81 3.94 13.37
CA GLY A 58 7.19 4.43 14.61
C GLY A 58 5.67 4.66 14.55
N ALA A 59 5.00 4.19 13.50
CA ALA A 59 3.55 4.13 13.45
C ALA A 59 3.00 3.38 14.69
N LYS A 60 2.05 3.99 15.38
CA LYS A 60 1.42 3.39 16.57
C LYS A 60 0.44 2.32 16.11
N ILE A 61 0.96 1.13 15.86
CA ILE A 61 0.14 -0.05 15.64
C ILE A 61 -0.54 -0.37 16.97
N SER A 62 -1.71 0.22 17.18
CA SER A 62 -2.53 -0.08 18.34
C SER A 62 -3.22 -1.41 18.06
N ALA A 63 -2.47 -2.50 18.16
CA ALA A 63 -3.02 -3.83 18.32
C ALA A 63 -3.67 -3.88 19.71
N ALA A 64 -4.87 -3.30 19.81
CA ALA A 64 -5.70 -3.43 20.99
C ALA A 64 -6.30 -4.84 20.97
N HIS A 65 -5.84 -5.65 21.92
CA HIS A 65 -6.18 -7.04 22.16
C HIS A 65 -7.60 -7.21 22.74
#